data_AF-G9LAF3-F1
#
_entry.id   AF-G9LAF3-F1
#
_cell.length_a   1.000
_cell.length_b   1.000
_cell.length_c   1.000
_cell.angle_alpha   90.00
_cell.angle_beta   90.00
_cell.angle_gamma   90.00
#
_symmetry.space_group_name_H-M   'P 1'
#
loop_
_entity.id
_entity.type
_entity.pdbx_description
1 polymer ?
#
loop_
_entity_poly.entity_id
_entity_poly.type
_entity_poly.pdbx_seq_one_letter_code
_entity_poly.pdbx_strand_id
1 'polypeptide(L)'
;MTQVHFTLKSEEIQSIIEYSVKDDVSKNILTTIFNQLMENQRTEYIQAKEYERTENRQSQRNGYYERSFTTRVGTLELKVPRTRDGEFSPTVFERYQRNEKALLASMLEMYVSGVSTRKVSKIVEELCGKSVSKSFVSSLTEQLDPMVNEWQNRSLSGTSYPYLMTDVLYIKVREDHRVLSKSCHIAIGITEGGDREIIGFMIQNEESDDTWSIFFEYLKERGLQGTELIISDAHKGLVSAIRKSFTNASWQRCQVHFLRNIFSSIPKKNSKPFREAVKAIFKFTDIELARTAKNALVGEYIDQSKYSKACASLDDGFEDAFQYTVQGNSHNRLKSTNLIERLNQEVRRREKIIRIFPNQTSANRLIGAVLMDLHDEWIYSSRKYINFDK
;
A
#
# COMPACT_ATOMS: atom_id res chain seq x y z
N MET A 1 -4.60 35.58 -19.74
CA MET A 1 -5.27 35.12 -18.52
C MET A 1 -6.58 35.87 -18.38
N THR A 2 -7.71 35.24 -18.68
CA THR A 2 -9.04 35.84 -18.49
C THR A 2 -9.28 35.93 -16.98
N GLN A 3 -9.31 37.14 -16.42
CA GLN A 3 -9.68 37.35 -15.02
C GLN A 3 -11.21 37.24 -14.93
N VAL A 4 -11.70 36.23 -14.20
CA VAL A 4 -13.13 36.11 -13.90
C VAL A 4 -13.44 37.05 -12.74
N HIS A 5 -14.10 38.17 -13.04
CA HIS A 5 -14.58 39.09 -12.01
C HIS A 5 -15.88 38.55 -11.41
N PHE A 6 -15.77 37.90 -10.25
CA PHE A 6 -16.94 37.52 -9.47
C PHE A 6 -17.56 38.77 -8.85
N THR A 7 -18.81 39.07 -9.20
CA THR A 7 -19.57 40.16 -8.57
C THR A 7 -20.44 39.55 -7.48
N LEU A 8 -19.84 39.13 -6.37
CA LEU A 8 -20.59 38.73 -5.18
C LEU A 8 -20.89 40.00 -4.39
N LYS A 9 -22.16 40.39 -4.28
CA LYS A 9 -22.52 41.56 -3.47
C LYS A 9 -22.30 41.23 -1.99
N SER A 10 -21.73 42.17 -1.23
CA SER A 10 -21.52 41.98 0.20
C SER A 10 -22.81 41.64 0.95
N GLU A 11 -23.94 42.21 0.51
CA GLU A 11 -25.29 41.92 1.02
C GLU A 11 -25.73 40.46 0.76
N GLU A 12 -25.38 39.88 -0.39
CA GLU A 12 -25.65 38.47 -0.72
C GLU A 12 -24.80 37.52 0.13
N ILE A 13 -23.53 37.86 0.36
CA ILE A 13 -22.68 37.08 1.27
C ILE A 13 -23.20 37.18 2.70
N GLN A 14 -23.56 38.38 3.15
CA GLN A 14 -24.03 38.62 4.50
C GLN A 14 -25.37 37.94 4.77
N SER A 15 -26.31 37.98 3.83
CA SER A 15 -27.56 37.21 3.91
C SER A 15 -27.31 35.69 3.92
N ILE A 16 -26.38 35.17 3.13
CA ILE A 16 -26.01 33.74 3.20
C ILE A 16 -25.49 33.39 4.61
N ILE A 17 -24.68 34.26 5.22
CA ILE A 17 -24.15 34.05 6.57
C ILE A 17 -25.25 34.14 7.64
N GLU A 18 -26.14 35.13 7.55
CA GLU A 18 -27.19 35.39 8.54
C GLU A 18 -28.32 34.36 8.52
N TYR A 19 -28.67 33.82 7.35
CA TYR A 19 -29.79 32.88 7.17
C TYR A 19 -29.38 31.40 7.06
N SER A 20 -28.08 31.11 6.93
CA SER A 20 -27.63 29.71 6.91
C SER A 20 -27.56 29.13 8.32
N VAL A 21 -28.01 27.89 8.47
CA VAL A 21 -27.69 27.08 9.64
C VAL A 21 -26.17 26.85 9.64
N LYS A 22 -25.58 26.72 10.82
CA LYS A 22 -24.12 26.67 11.09
C LYS A 22 -23.26 25.81 10.14
N ASP A 23 -23.87 24.86 9.43
CA ASP A 23 -23.20 23.89 8.56
C ASP A 23 -23.46 24.09 7.03
N ASP A 24 -24.30 25.03 6.61
CA ASP A 24 -24.70 25.21 5.18
C ASP A 24 -24.08 26.43 4.48
N VAL A 25 -23.35 27.30 5.21
CA VAL A 25 -22.70 28.51 4.66
C VAL A 25 -21.84 28.16 3.43
N SER A 26 -20.92 27.21 3.59
CA SER A 26 -19.96 26.83 2.55
C SER A 26 -20.63 26.27 1.30
N LYS A 27 -21.67 25.45 1.49
CA LYS A 27 -22.48 24.87 0.43
C LYS A 27 -23.21 25.95 -0.37
N ASN A 28 -23.81 26.91 0.30
CA ASN A 28 -24.54 28.01 -0.34
C ASN A 28 -23.59 28.92 -1.14
N ILE A 29 -22.45 29.30 -0.55
CA ILE A 29 -21.42 30.10 -1.23
C ILE A 29 -20.93 29.40 -2.50
N LEU A 30 -20.57 28.10 -2.41
CA LEU A 30 -20.09 27.35 -3.57
C LEU A 30 -21.16 27.18 -4.65
N THR A 31 -22.42 26.96 -4.26
CA THR A 31 -23.56 26.89 -5.20
C THR A 31 -23.69 28.18 -6.00
N THR A 32 -23.63 29.33 -5.32
CA THR A 32 -23.70 30.64 -5.97
C THR A 32 -22.52 30.88 -6.91
N ILE A 33 -21.30 30.62 -6.44
CA ILE A 33 -20.08 30.80 -7.25
C ILE A 33 -20.12 29.91 -8.50
N PHE A 34 -20.50 28.64 -8.38
CA PHE A 34 -20.55 27.72 -9.51
C PHE A 34 -21.63 28.11 -10.52
N ASN A 35 -22.83 28.48 -10.07
CA ASN A 35 -23.89 28.97 -10.96
C ASN A 35 -23.43 30.22 -11.73
N GLN A 36 -22.79 31.18 -11.05
CA GLN A 36 -22.28 32.38 -11.70
C GLN A 36 -21.16 32.09 -12.70
N LEU A 37 -20.25 31.17 -12.35
CA LEU A 37 -19.16 30.78 -13.23
C LEU A 37 -19.69 30.09 -14.50
N MET A 38 -20.65 29.17 -14.37
CA MET A 38 -21.29 28.53 -15.52
C MET A 38 -22.04 29.54 -16.40
N GLU A 39 -22.65 30.55 -15.82
CA GLU A 39 -23.29 31.64 -16.56
C GLU A 39 -22.32 32.50 -17.37
N ASN A 40 -21.19 32.85 -16.76
CA ASN A 40 -20.12 33.57 -17.44
C ASN A 40 -19.56 32.74 -18.60
N GLN A 41 -19.32 31.44 -18.39
CA GLN A 41 -18.88 30.52 -19.44
C GLN A 41 -19.88 30.41 -20.60
N ARG A 42 -21.19 30.34 -20.30
CA ARG A 42 -22.21 30.37 -21.35
C ARG A 42 -22.15 31.68 -22.14
N THR A 43 -21.97 32.80 -21.46
CA THR A 43 -21.91 34.12 -22.10
C THR A 43 -20.68 34.24 -23.01
N GLU A 44 -19.53 33.74 -22.58
CA GLU A 44 -18.30 33.67 -23.39
C GLU A 44 -18.49 32.77 -24.62
N TYR A 45 -19.12 31.61 -24.45
CA TYR A 45 -19.44 30.69 -25.54
C TYR A 45 -20.40 31.33 -26.57
N ILE A 46 -21.47 31.99 -26.10
CA ILE A 46 -22.45 32.64 -26.98
C ILE A 46 -21.86 33.87 -27.70
N GLN A 47 -20.81 34.49 -27.15
CA GLN A 47 -20.25 35.78 -27.59
C GLN A 47 -21.26 36.94 -27.50
N ALA A 48 -22.22 36.87 -26.57
CA ALA A 48 -23.21 37.93 -26.34
C ALA A 48 -23.78 37.87 -24.92
N LYS A 49 -23.91 39.04 -24.26
CA LYS A 49 -24.60 39.18 -22.97
C LYS A 49 -26.10 38.94 -23.11
N GLU A 50 -26.80 38.96 -21.98
CA GLU A 50 -28.24 38.80 -21.96
C GLU A 50 -28.93 39.98 -22.66
N TYR A 51 -29.89 39.69 -23.54
CA TYR A 51 -30.61 40.65 -24.39
C TYR A 51 -29.75 41.55 -25.31
N GLU A 52 -28.43 41.38 -25.32
CA GLU A 52 -27.52 42.15 -26.17
C GLU A 52 -27.71 41.80 -27.65
N ARG A 53 -27.92 42.81 -28.50
CA ARG A 53 -27.96 42.64 -29.96
C ARG A 53 -26.54 42.78 -30.50
N THR A 54 -25.99 41.71 -31.07
CA THR A 54 -24.66 41.69 -31.67
C THR A 54 -24.64 40.74 -32.86
N GLU A 55 -23.85 41.07 -33.87
CA GLU A 55 -23.65 40.24 -35.08
C GLU A 55 -22.72 39.05 -34.81
N ASN A 56 -21.86 39.12 -33.78
CA ASN A 56 -20.88 38.08 -33.44
C ASN A 56 -21.48 36.89 -32.66
N ARG A 57 -22.80 36.85 -32.47
CA ARG A 57 -23.47 35.84 -31.65
C ARG A 57 -23.36 34.45 -32.28
N GLN A 58 -22.82 33.49 -31.53
CA GLN A 58 -22.66 32.10 -32.01
C GLN A 58 -23.85 31.20 -31.69
N SER A 59 -24.59 31.47 -30.62
CA SER A 59 -25.72 30.63 -30.19
C SER A 59 -26.78 31.42 -29.41
N GLN A 60 -27.82 30.74 -28.93
CA GLN A 60 -28.89 31.36 -28.12
C GLN A 60 -29.05 30.67 -26.77
N ARG A 61 -29.46 31.41 -25.74
CA ARG A 61 -29.80 30.86 -24.42
C ARG A 61 -31.06 29.99 -24.53
N ASN A 62 -31.06 28.82 -23.89
CA ASN A 62 -32.18 27.86 -23.94
C ASN A 62 -32.57 27.37 -22.53
N GLY A 63 -32.68 28.32 -21.59
CA GLY A 63 -33.00 28.05 -20.19
C GLY A 63 -31.93 27.24 -19.46
N TYR A 64 -32.39 26.45 -18.49
CA TYR A 64 -31.55 25.73 -17.52
C TYR A 64 -32.08 24.31 -17.30
N TYR A 65 -31.24 23.45 -16.76
CA TYR A 65 -31.68 22.22 -16.08
C TYR A 65 -31.08 22.17 -14.68
N GLU A 66 -31.77 21.50 -13.76
CA GLU A 66 -31.29 21.32 -12.39
C GLU A 66 -30.40 20.08 -12.30
N ARG A 67 -29.34 20.20 -11.51
CA ARG A 67 -28.37 19.13 -11.29
C ARG A 67 -27.83 19.16 -9.87
N SER A 68 -27.99 18.06 -9.17
CA SER A 68 -27.28 17.83 -7.91
C SER A 68 -25.83 17.42 -8.16
N PHE A 69 -24.89 18.10 -7.52
CA PHE A 69 -23.45 17.81 -7.58
C PHE A 69 -22.89 17.66 -6.17
N THR A 70 -22.44 16.46 -5.82
CA THR A 70 -22.01 16.16 -4.44
C THR A 70 -20.52 16.45 -4.27
N THR A 71 -20.20 17.29 -3.27
CA THR A 71 -18.85 17.73 -2.92
C THR A 71 -18.53 17.37 -1.47
N ARG A 72 -17.29 17.61 -1.04
CA ARG A 72 -16.88 17.41 0.36
C ARG A 72 -17.64 18.26 1.39
N VAL A 73 -18.24 19.37 0.95
CA VAL A 73 -19.05 20.26 1.82
C VAL A 73 -20.56 20.02 1.70
N GLY A 74 -20.96 18.98 0.99
CA GLY A 74 -22.37 18.64 0.76
C GLY A 74 -22.78 18.65 -0.72
N THR A 75 -24.06 18.37 -0.95
CA THR A 75 -24.64 18.32 -2.29
C THR A 75 -25.12 19.70 -2.73
N LEU A 76 -24.51 20.25 -3.78
CA LEU A 76 -24.88 21.51 -4.42
C LEU A 76 -26.03 21.28 -5.40
N GLU A 77 -27.11 22.06 -5.32
CA GLU A 77 -28.16 22.07 -6.33
C GLU A 77 -27.87 23.17 -7.35
N LEU A 78 -27.36 22.77 -8.51
CA LEU A 78 -26.87 23.67 -9.55
C LEU A 78 -27.91 23.88 -10.65
N LYS A 79 -28.00 25.11 -11.15
CA LYS A 79 -28.82 25.48 -12.32
C LYS A 79 -27.92 25.57 -13.53
N VAL A 80 -27.77 24.45 -14.24
CA VAL A 80 -26.82 24.34 -15.35
C VAL A 80 -27.42 24.98 -16.60
N PRO A 81 -26.78 26.00 -17.17
CA PRO A 81 -27.35 26.74 -18.28
C PRO A 81 -27.19 25.98 -19.60
N ARG A 82 -28.17 26.17 -20.50
CA ARG A 82 -28.21 25.52 -21.82
C ARG A 82 -28.15 26.54 -22.95
N THR A 83 -27.63 26.10 -24.07
CA THR A 83 -27.65 26.79 -25.36
C THR A 83 -28.60 26.08 -26.33
N ARG A 84 -29.01 26.77 -27.40
CA ARG A 84 -30.00 26.26 -28.36
C ARG A 84 -29.41 25.27 -29.36
N ASP A 85 -28.12 25.39 -29.66
CA ASP A 85 -27.34 24.39 -30.41
C ASP A 85 -27.10 23.10 -29.62
N GLY A 86 -27.16 23.14 -28.27
CA GLY A 86 -26.92 22.00 -27.40
C GLY A 86 -25.44 21.62 -27.23
N GLU A 87 -24.51 22.41 -27.76
CA GLU A 87 -23.08 22.07 -27.78
C GLU A 87 -22.32 22.57 -26.54
N PHE A 88 -22.85 23.59 -25.84
CA PHE A 88 -22.24 24.13 -24.63
C PHE A 88 -22.17 23.11 -23.48
N SER A 89 -21.01 23.04 -22.84
CA SER A 89 -20.80 22.32 -21.58
C SER A 89 -19.95 23.16 -20.64
N PRO A 90 -20.37 23.35 -19.37
CA PRO A 90 -19.56 24.07 -18.40
C PRO A 90 -18.31 23.26 -18.03
N THR A 91 -17.27 23.94 -17.53
CA THR A 91 -16.00 23.29 -17.13
C THR A 91 -15.98 22.92 -15.64
N VAL A 92 -16.99 23.29 -14.87
CA VAL A 92 -17.10 22.99 -13.43
C VAL A 92 -17.06 21.48 -13.16
N PHE A 93 -17.60 20.69 -14.08
CA PHE A 93 -17.65 19.23 -14.01
C PHE A 93 -17.64 18.63 -15.42
N GLU A 94 -17.17 17.40 -15.53
CA GLU A 94 -17.27 16.63 -16.77
C GLU A 94 -18.72 16.17 -17.03
N ARG A 95 -19.01 15.80 -18.29
CA ARG A 95 -20.31 15.22 -18.65
C ARG A 95 -20.57 13.99 -17.78
N TYR A 96 -21.78 13.91 -17.23
CA TYR A 96 -22.24 12.84 -16.31
C TYR A 96 -21.54 12.75 -14.94
N GLN A 97 -20.53 13.57 -14.64
CA GLN A 97 -19.85 13.56 -13.34
C GLN A 97 -20.75 14.06 -12.20
N ARG A 98 -21.18 13.18 -11.30
CA ARG A 98 -22.09 13.55 -10.19
C ARG A 98 -21.39 13.93 -8.89
N ASN A 99 -20.11 13.60 -8.75
CA ASN A 99 -19.34 13.79 -7.53
C ASN A 99 -18.02 14.52 -7.82
N GLU A 100 -17.59 15.35 -6.89
CA GLU A 100 -16.27 16.01 -6.90
C GLU A 100 -15.14 14.97 -6.90
N LYS A 101 -14.09 15.17 -7.72
CA LYS A 101 -12.93 14.26 -7.77
C LYS A 101 -12.23 14.13 -6.41
N ALA A 102 -12.14 15.22 -5.65
CA ALA A 102 -11.55 15.21 -4.32
C ALA A 102 -12.36 14.36 -3.31
N LEU A 103 -13.70 14.39 -3.40
CA LEU A 103 -14.56 13.51 -2.59
C LEU A 103 -14.30 12.03 -2.94
N LEU A 104 -14.19 11.70 -4.22
CA LEU A 104 -13.88 10.34 -4.68
C LEU A 104 -12.49 9.89 -4.19
N ALA A 105 -11.48 10.75 -4.28
CA ALA A 105 -10.15 10.46 -3.77
C ALA A 105 -10.17 10.19 -2.25
N SER A 106 -10.93 10.98 -1.46
CA SER A 106 -11.09 10.72 -0.03
C SER A 106 -11.77 9.38 0.27
N MET A 107 -12.74 8.94 -0.55
CA MET A 107 -13.36 7.62 -0.40
C MET A 107 -12.36 6.48 -0.69
N LEU A 108 -11.52 6.64 -1.71
CA LEU A 108 -10.45 5.71 -2.05
C LEU A 108 -9.44 5.62 -0.90
N GLU A 109 -8.98 6.76 -0.39
CA GLU A 109 -8.04 6.84 0.73
C GLU A 109 -8.61 6.15 1.98
N MET A 110 -9.89 6.38 2.31
CA MET A 110 -10.54 5.67 3.41
C MET A 110 -10.50 4.15 3.21
N TYR A 111 -10.77 3.67 1.99
CA TYR A 111 -10.73 2.25 1.68
C TYR A 111 -9.33 1.65 1.86
N VAL A 112 -8.29 2.30 1.34
CA VAL A 112 -6.88 1.87 1.48
C VAL A 112 -6.40 1.95 2.93
N SER A 113 -6.88 2.94 3.67
CA SER A 113 -6.71 3.06 5.12
C SER A 113 -7.48 1.99 5.94
N GLY A 114 -8.23 1.11 5.28
CA GLY A 114 -8.91 -0.04 5.90
C GLY A 114 -10.33 0.25 6.37
N VAL A 115 -10.94 1.37 5.98
CA VAL A 115 -12.36 1.63 6.26
C VAL A 115 -13.22 0.77 5.34
N SER A 116 -14.10 -0.06 5.92
CA SER A 116 -14.99 -0.90 5.12
C SER A 116 -15.94 -0.06 4.26
N THR A 117 -16.36 -0.58 3.10
CA THR A 117 -17.24 0.14 2.15
C THR A 117 -18.55 0.62 2.80
N ARG A 118 -19.08 -0.12 3.77
CA ARG A 118 -20.25 0.28 4.57
C ARG A 118 -19.95 1.47 5.49
N LYS A 119 -18.77 1.49 6.10
CA LYS A 119 -18.35 2.59 6.98
C LYS A 119 -17.99 3.84 6.17
N VAL A 120 -17.40 3.70 4.98
CA VAL A 120 -17.22 4.81 4.02
C VAL A 120 -18.57 5.44 3.67
N SER A 121 -19.55 4.62 3.29
CA SER A 121 -20.92 5.08 2.99
C SER A 121 -21.52 5.91 4.14
N LYS A 122 -21.40 5.42 5.38
CA LYS A 122 -21.87 6.13 6.58
C LYS A 122 -21.14 7.46 6.81
N ILE A 123 -19.81 7.47 6.70
CA ILE A 123 -19.00 8.70 6.88
C ILE A 123 -19.38 9.74 5.82
N VAL A 124 -19.56 9.33 4.57
CA VAL A 124 -19.95 10.23 3.49
C VAL A 124 -21.35 10.80 3.73
N GLU A 125 -22.29 9.98 4.21
CA GLU A 125 -23.64 10.44 4.56
C GLU A 125 -23.60 11.48 5.69
N GLU A 126 -22.81 11.23 6.75
CA GLU A 126 -22.63 12.16 7.87
C GLU A 126 -21.97 13.48 7.46
N LEU A 127 -20.98 13.43 6.56
CA LEU A 127 -20.24 14.63 6.12
C LEU A 127 -20.93 15.41 5.01
N CYS A 128 -21.57 14.72 4.05
CA CYS A 128 -22.07 15.31 2.81
C CYS A 128 -23.60 15.36 2.73
N GLY A 129 -24.31 14.82 3.71
CA GLY A 129 -25.77 14.74 3.75
C GLY A 129 -26.39 13.81 2.70
N LYS A 130 -25.58 13.00 2.02
CA LYS A 130 -26.03 12.08 0.97
C LYS A 130 -25.29 10.76 1.07
N SER A 131 -26.02 9.66 1.13
CA SER A 131 -25.43 8.33 1.15
C SER A 131 -24.89 7.94 -0.22
N VAL A 132 -23.75 7.26 -0.23
CA VAL A 132 -23.22 6.55 -1.39
C VAL A 132 -23.42 5.06 -1.20
N SER A 133 -23.77 4.34 -2.26
CA SER A 133 -24.00 2.90 -2.17
C SER A 133 -22.67 2.14 -1.99
N LYS A 134 -22.72 0.97 -1.35
CA LYS A 134 -21.56 0.06 -1.26
C LYS A 134 -21.02 -0.33 -2.63
N SER A 135 -21.89 -0.46 -3.64
CA SER A 135 -21.52 -0.82 -5.01
C SER A 135 -20.80 0.32 -5.69
N PHE A 136 -21.20 1.57 -5.44
CA PHE A 136 -20.49 2.74 -5.94
C PHE A 136 -19.06 2.82 -5.37
N VAL A 137 -18.89 2.59 -4.06
CA VAL A 137 -17.56 2.53 -3.46
C VAL A 137 -16.74 1.39 -4.05
N SER A 138 -17.34 0.21 -4.28
CA SER A 138 -16.65 -0.91 -4.94
C SER A 138 -16.17 -0.55 -6.35
N SER A 139 -17.05 0.01 -7.20
CA SER A 139 -16.68 0.41 -8.57
C SER A 139 -15.66 1.54 -8.59
N LEU A 140 -15.65 2.39 -7.56
CA LEU A 140 -14.64 3.41 -7.41
C LEU A 140 -13.28 2.77 -7.11
N THR A 141 -13.21 1.80 -6.19
CA THR A 141 -11.96 1.11 -5.86
C THR A 141 -11.39 0.31 -7.04
N GLU A 142 -12.23 -0.21 -7.94
CA GLU A 142 -11.78 -0.87 -9.19
C GLU A 142 -10.90 0.04 -10.06
N GLN A 143 -10.98 1.36 -9.92
CA GLN A 143 -10.10 2.30 -10.62
C GLN A 143 -8.63 2.19 -10.16
N LEU A 144 -8.35 1.55 -9.03
CA LEU A 144 -7.00 1.27 -8.57
C LEU A 144 -6.37 0.08 -9.29
N ASP A 145 -7.16 -0.79 -9.94
CA ASP A 145 -6.64 -2.02 -10.56
C ASP A 145 -5.56 -1.75 -11.61
N PRO A 146 -5.73 -0.81 -12.57
CA PRO A 146 -4.68 -0.51 -13.54
C PRO A 146 -3.40 0.02 -12.89
N MET A 147 -3.52 0.91 -11.89
CA MET A 147 -2.36 1.48 -11.18
C MET A 147 -1.59 0.40 -10.43
N VAL A 148 -2.31 -0.48 -9.72
CA VAL A 148 -1.70 -1.61 -9.00
C VAL A 148 -1.04 -2.58 -9.97
N ASN A 149 -1.69 -2.90 -11.10
CA ASN A 149 -1.11 -3.80 -12.10
C ASN A 149 0.13 -3.19 -12.76
N GLU A 150 0.12 -1.91 -13.08
CA GLU A 150 1.29 -1.19 -13.62
C GLU A 150 2.44 -1.19 -12.61
N TRP A 151 2.16 -0.82 -11.35
CA TRP A 151 3.16 -0.81 -10.29
C TRP A 151 3.71 -2.22 -9.99
N GLN A 152 2.85 -3.23 -9.99
CA GLN A 152 3.23 -4.63 -9.79
C GLN A 152 4.12 -5.13 -10.93
N ASN A 153 3.93 -4.68 -12.17
CA ASN A 153 4.72 -5.14 -13.32
C ASN A 153 5.82 -4.17 -13.74
N ARG A 154 6.10 -3.12 -12.95
CA ARG A 154 7.14 -2.14 -13.25
C ARG A 154 8.52 -2.79 -13.39
N SER A 155 9.35 -2.25 -14.28
CA SER A 155 10.72 -2.74 -14.46
C SER A 155 11.56 -2.52 -13.20
N LEU A 156 12.40 -3.50 -12.89
CA LEU A 156 13.44 -3.47 -11.86
C LEU A 156 14.84 -3.25 -12.49
N SER A 157 14.91 -3.19 -13.82
CA SER A 157 16.15 -3.00 -14.57
C SER A 157 16.82 -1.66 -14.23
N GLY A 158 18.14 -1.66 -14.16
CA GLY A 158 18.92 -0.46 -13.88
C GLY A 158 19.19 -0.19 -12.39
N THR A 159 18.54 -0.94 -11.49
CA THR A 159 18.83 -0.90 -10.05
C THR A 159 19.36 -2.26 -9.59
N SER A 160 20.52 -2.25 -8.92
CA SER A 160 21.12 -3.45 -8.30
C SER A 160 20.53 -3.66 -6.90
N TYR A 161 20.09 -4.89 -6.61
CA TYR A 161 19.53 -5.28 -5.32
C TYR A 161 20.36 -6.41 -4.67
N PRO A 162 21.52 -6.10 -4.06
CA PRO A 162 22.38 -7.08 -3.41
C PRO A 162 21.70 -7.85 -2.28
N TYR A 163 20.76 -7.22 -1.56
CA TYR A 163 20.05 -7.90 -0.48
C TYR A 163 18.56 -7.97 -0.77
N LEU A 164 18.00 -9.17 -0.60
CA LEU A 164 16.59 -9.46 -0.77
C LEU A 164 16.00 -9.98 0.55
N MET A 165 14.85 -9.45 0.95
CA MET A 165 14.06 -10.00 2.05
C MET A 165 12.71 -10.49 1.52
N THR A 166 12.35 -11.73 1.85
CA THR A 166 11.11 -12.34 1.35
C THR A 166 10.33 -13.00 2.47
N ASP A 167 9.00 -12.89 2.39
CA ASP A 167 8.08 -13.47 3.35
C ASP A 167 6.73 -13.72 2.68
N VAL A 168 5.88 -14.49 3.34
CA VAL A 168 4.56 -14.88 2.87
C VAL A 168 3.47 -14.57 3.88
N LEU A 169 2.39 -13.98 3.40
CA LEU A 169 1.20 -13.64 4.17
C LEU A 169 0.04 -14.52 3.70
N TYR A 170 -0.52 -15.35 4.59
CA TYR A 170 -1.76 -16.04 4.27
C TYR A 170 -2.98 -15.13 4.41
N ILE A 171 -3.81 -15.08 3.37
CA ILE A 171 -5.08 -14.34 3.33
C ILE A 171 -6.25 -15.27 3.04
N LYS A 172 -7.47 -14.85 3.41
CA LYS A 172 -8.68 -15.60 3.10
C LYS A 172 -9.40 -14.98 1.91
N VAL A 173 -9.63 -15.77 0.88
CA VAL A 173 -10.28 -15.34 -0.36
C VAL A 173 -11.46 -16.27 -0.64
N ARG A 174 -12.58 -15.70 -1.10
CA ARG A 174 -13.73 -16.47 -1.56
C ARG A 174 -13.55 -16.83 -3.04
N GLU A 175 -13.67 -18.11 -3.35
CA GLU A 175 -13.53 -18.68 -4.69
C GLU A 175 -14.45 -19.89 -4.79
N ASP A 176 -15.21 -20.01 -5.88
CA ASP A 176 -16.20 -21.09 -6.09
C ASP A 176 -17.10 -21.38 -4.87
N HIS A 177 -17.64 -20.31 -4.27
CA HIS A 177 -18.46 -20.34 -3.05
C HIS A 177 -17.78 -20.89 -1.79
N ARG A 178 -16.47 -21.17 -1.83
CA ARG A 178 -15.65 -21.64 -0.70
C ARG A 178 -14.72 -20.52 -0.22
N VAL A 179 -14.28 -20.62 1.03
CA VAL A 179 -13.26 -19.73 1.59
C VAL A 179 -11.94 -20.49 1.62
N LEU A 180 -11.00 -20.06 0.78
CA LEU A 180 -9.69 -20.67 0.64
C LEU A 180 -8.62 -19.78 1.28
N SER A 181 -7.58 -20.42 1.81
CA SER A 181 -6.36 -19.74 2.21
C SER A 181 -5.50 -19.56 0.97
N LYS A 182 -5.06 -18.34 0.68
CA LYS A 182 -4.11 -18.03 -0.39
C LYS A 182 -2.82 -17.49 0.21
N SER A 183 -1.69 -17.74 -0.41
CA SER A 183 -0.39 -17.18 -0.04
C SER A 183 -0.18 -15.86 -0.78
N CYS A 184 0.24 -14.82 -0.08
CA CYS A 184 0.67 -13.56 -0.66
C CYS A 184 2.18 -13.43 -0.43
N HIS A 185 2.95 -13.70 -1.48
CA HIS A 185 4.41 -13.61 -1.49
C HIS A 185 4.79 -12.14 -1.64
N ILE A 186 5.73 -11.66 -0.83
CA ILE A 186 6.20 -10.28 -0.86
C ILE A 186 7.73 -10.29 -0.85
N ALA A 187 8.33 -9.39 -1.63
CA ALA A 187 9.77 -9.19 -1.70
C ALA A 187 10.12 -7.71 -1.49
N ILE A 188 11.15 -7.49 -0.67
CA ILE A 188 11.79 -6.19 -0.48
C ILE A 188 13.24 -6.32 -0.95
N GLY A 189 13.65 -5.46 -1.89
CA GLY A 189 15.04 -5.29 -2.28
C GLY A 189 15.70 -4.18 -1.47
N ILE A 190 16.97 -4.34 -1.15
CA ILE A 190 17.82 -3.29 -0.61
C ILE A 190 18.91 -3.02 -1.63
N THR A 191 19.02 -1.75 -2.05
CA THR A 191 19.98 -1.32 -3.07
C THR A 191 21.40 -1.27 -2.50
N GLU A 192 22.40 -1.19 -3.38
CA GLU A 192 23.80 -0.91 -2.98
C GLU A 192 23.93 0.39 -2.18
N GLY A 193 23.09 1.38 -2.49
CA GLY A 193 23.00 2.63 -1.74
C GLY A 193 22.43 2.48 -0.33
N GLY A 194 21.84 1.33 0.00
CA GLY A 194 21.20 1.03 1.26
C GLY A 194 19.75 1.49 1.36
N ASP A 195 19.13 1.88 0.24
CA ASP A 195 17.71 2.20 0.17
C ASP A 195 16.88 0.91 0.09
N ARG A 196 15.65 0.96 0.63
CA ARG A 196 14.75 -0.20 0.63
C ARG A 196 13.58 0.04 -0.30
N GLU A 197 13.21 -0.98 -1.05
CA GLU A 197 12.12 -0.90 -2.01
C GLU A 197 11.27 -2.18 -1.98
N ILE A 198 9.95 -2.03 -2.09
CA ILE A 198 9.06 -3.18 -2.25
C ILE A 198 9.11 -3.57 -3.72
N ILE A 199 9.88 -4.59 -4.06
CA ILE A 199 10.16 -4.91 -5.46
C ILE A 199 9.10 -5.82 -6.09
N GLY A 200 8.27 -6.50 -5.29
CA GLY A 200 7.16 -7.26 -5.84
C GLY A 200 6.28 -7.92 -4.80
N PHE A 201 5.08 -8.28 -5.25
CA PHE A 201 4.17 -9.14 -4.52
C PHE A 201 3.36 -10.01 -5.49
N MET A 202 2.93 -11.18 -5.06
CA MET A 202 2.10 -12.09 -5.86
C MET A 202 1.19 -12.93 -4.97
N ILE A 203 -0.09 -13.02 -5.34
CA ILE A 203 -1.06 -13.89 -4.66
C ILE A 203 -1.13 -15.22 -5.39
N GLN A 204 -0.90 -16.31 -4.66
CA GLN A 204 -0.86 -17.67 -5.17
C GLN A 204 -1.74 -18.59 -4.32
N ASN A 205 -1.95 -19.82 -4.81
CA ASN A 205 -2.87 -20.78 -4.20
C ASN A 205 -2.37 -21.31 -2.86
N GLU A 206 -1.07 -21.53 -2.75
CA GLU A 206 -0.43 -22.11 -1.58
C GLU A 206 1.04 -21.71 -1.51
N GLU A 207 1.67 -22.02 -0.38
CA GLU A 207 3.11 -21.86 -0.22
C GLU A 207 3.81 -23.19 -0.53
N SER A 208 4.48 -23.26 -1.67
CA SER A 208 5.24 -24.42 -2.13
C SER A 208 6.53 -23.99 -2.81
N ASP A 209 7.41 -24.95 -3.10
CA ASP A 209 8.63 -24.71 -3.86
C ASP A 209 8.34 -24.13 -5.27
N ASP A 210 7.28 -24.64 -5.92
CA ASP A 210 6.87 -24.20 -7.25
C ASP A 210 6.33 -22.77 -7.22
N THR A 211 5.50 -22.42 -6.23
CA THR A 211 4.90 -21.08 -6.14
C THR A 211 5.96 -20.02 -5.84
N TRP A 212 6.94 -20.33 -4.97
CA TRP A 212 8.12 -19.48 -4.75
C TRP A 212 9.00 -19.36 -6.00
N SER A 213 9.22 -20.44 -6.75
CA SER A 213 10.01 -20.40 -7.99
C SER A 213 9.36 -19.51 -9.04
N ILE A 214 8.03 -19.60 -9.20
CA ILE A 214 7.24 -18.69 -10.07
C ILE A 214 7.42 -17.24 -9.63
N PHE A 215 7.35 -16.96 -8.32
CA PHE A 215 7.52 -15.60 -7.81
C PHE A 215 8.92 -15.05 -8.07
N PHE A 216 9.97 -15.86 -7.91
CA PHE A 216 11.35 -15.42 -8.20
C PHE A 216 11.59 -15.22 -9.69
N GLU A 217 11.03 -16.08 -10.56
CA GLU A 217 11.12 -15.89 -11.99
C GLU A 217 10.43 -14.60 -12.43
N TYR A 218 9.23 -14.32 -11.89
CA TYR A 218 8.53 -13.05 -12.10
C TYR A 218 9.36 -11.82 -11.73
N LEU A 219 10.16 -11.88 -10.65
CA LEU A 219 11.06 -10.77 -10.30
C LEU A 219 12.23 -10.64 -11.28
N LYS A 220 12.80 -11.76 -11.74
CA LYS A 220 13.90 -11.77 -12.71
C LYS A 220 13.48 -11.29 -14.08
N GLU A 221 12.31 -11.72 -14.57
CA GLU A 221 11.72 -11.27 -15.84
C GLU A 221 11.53 -9.74 -15.86
N ARG A 222 11.26 -9.15 -14.69
CA ARG A 222 11.15 -7.69 -14.51
C ARG A 222 12.51 -6.98 -14.46
N GLY A 223 13.62 -7.71 -14.36
CA GLY A 223 14.98 -7.16 -14.37
C GLY A 223 15.74 -7.28 -13.04
N LEU A 224 15.28 -8.07 -12.06
CA LEU A 224 16.02 -8.29 -10.82
C LEU A 224 17.40 -8.92 -11.11
N GLN A 225 18.46 -8.21 -10.73
CA GLN A 225 19.85 -8.64 -10.90
C GLN A 225 20.71 -8.22 -9.71
N GLY A 226 21.90 -8.82 -9.60
CA GLY A 226 22.90 -8.44 -8.60
C GLY A 226 22.62 -8.95 -7.18
N THR A 227 21.68 -9.87 -7.00
CA THR A 227 21.35 -10.42 -5.66
C THR A 227 22.47 -11.30 -5.12
N GLU A 228 23.00 -10.93 -3.96
CA GLU A 228 24.08 -11.62 -3.26
C GLU A 228 23.59 -12.34 -2.01
N LEU A 229 22.59 -11.80 -1.30
CA LEU A 229 22.06 -12.36 -0.06
C LEU A 229 20.53 -12.33 -0.03
N ILE A 230 19.93 -13.45 0.32
CA ILE A 230 18.47 -13.56 0.47
C ILE A 230 18.17 -13.95 1.92
N ILE A 231 17.38 -13.12 2.61
CA ILE A 231 17.03 -13.28 4.01
C ILE A 231 15.56 -13.65 4.13
N SER A 232 15.28 -14.80 4.73
CA SER A 232 13.91 -15.29 4.91
C SER A 232 13.77 -16.12 6.18
N ASP A 233 12.57 -16.64 6.44
CA ASP A 233 12.44 -17.78 7.34
C ASP A 233 13.02 -19.06 6.71
N ALA A 234 12.95 -20.19 7.44
CA ALA A 234 13.47 -21.47 6.97
C ALA A 234 12.36 -22.41 6.46
N HIS A 235 11.32 -21.87 5.81
CA HIS A 235 10.33 -22.71 5.17
C HIS A 235 10.96 -23.55 4.05
N LYS A 236 10.71 -24.87 4.04
CA LYS A 236 11.42 -25.81 3.15
C LYS A 236 11.22 -25.49 1.67
N GLY A 237 9.99 -25.13 1.27
CA GLY A 237 9.69 -24.76 -0.12
C GLY A 237 10.42 -23.48 -0.53
N LEU A 238 10.45 -22.48 0.36
CA LEU A 238 11.15 -21.22 0.11
C LEU A 238 12.66 -21.42 -0.06
N VAL A 239 13.31 -22.15 0.86
CA VAL A 239 14.76 -22.39 0.82
C VAL A 239 15.16 -23.18 -0.42
N SER A 240 14.37 -24.19 -0.79
CA SER A 240 14.58 -24.96 -2.03
C SER A 240 14.48 -24.06 -3.26
N ALA A 241 13.43 -23.23 -3.35
CA ALA A 241 13.22 -22.32 -4.46
C ALA A 241 14.33 -21.26 -4.57
N ILE A 242 14.81 -20.74 -3.44
CA ILE A 242 15.95 -19.81 -3.40
C ILE A 242 17.18 -20.47 -4.01
N ARG A 243 17.55 -21.68 -3.55
CA ARG A 243 18.74 -22.40 -4.03
C ARG A 243 18.68 -22.72 -5.53
N LYS A 244 17.48 -23.00 -6.06
CA LYS A 244 17.26 -23.23 -7.49
C LYS A 244 17.32 -21.94 -8.30
N SER A 245 16.73 -20.86 -7.76
CA SER A 245 16.55 -19.61 -8.49
C SER A 245 17.80 -18.73 -8.46
N PHE A 246 18.59 -18.75 -7.39
CA PHE A 246 19.72 -17.86 -7.20
C PHE A 246 20.99 -18.67 -6.88
N THR A 247 21.66 -19.15 -7.93
CA THR A 247 22.85 -20.02 -7.79
C THR A 247 24.07 -19.29 -7.24
N ASN A 248 24.12 -17.96 -7.39
CA ASN A 248 25.25 -17.13 -6.97
C ASN A 248 24.93 -16.27 -5.73
N ALA A 249 23.80 -16.53 -5.06
CA ALA A 249 23.42 -15.82 -3.84
C ALA A 249 23.48 -16.74 -2.63
N SER A 250 23.95 -16.21 -1.50
CA SER A 250 23.84 -16.89 -0.21
C SER A 250 22.42 -16.75 0.32
N TRP A 251 21.91 -17.82 0.92
CA TRP A 251 20.67 -17.76 1.69
C TRP A 251 20.99 -17.60 3.18
N GLN A 252 20.33 -16.64 3.82
CA GLN A 252 20.38 -16.46 5.25
C GLN A 252 19.05 -16.78 5.93
N ARG A 253 19.12 -17.60 6.96
CA ARG A 253 18.02 -17.80 7.91
C ARG A 253 17.90 -16.59 8.86
N CYS A 254 16.70 -16.02 8.94
CA CYS A 254 16.38 -14.97 9.91
C CYS A 254 16.70 -15.40 11.35
N GLN A 255 17.56 -14.64 12.03
CA GLN A 255 18.00 -14.95 13.39
C GLN A 255 16.86 -14.87 14.43
N VAL A 256 15.88 -13.99 14.22
CA VAL A 256 14.71 -13.87 15.11
C VAL A 256 13.85 -15.13 15.06
N HIS A 257 13.55 -15.60 13.85
CA HIS A 257 12.84 -16.86 13.63
C HIS A 257 13.65 -18.05 14.16
N PHE A 258 14.96 -18.05 13.92
CA PHE A 258 15.83 -19.12 14.38
C PHE A 258 15.88 -19.22 15.91
N LEU A 259 16.06 -18.10 16.62
CA LEU A 259 16.00 -18.04 18.08
C LEU A 259 14.65 -18.53 18.61
N ARG A 260 13.54 -18.17 17.96
CA ARG A 260 12.20 -18.65 18.32
C ARG A 260 12.09 -20.17 18.17
N ASN A 261 12.66 -20.73 17.09
CA ASN A 261 12.68 -22.16 16.83
C ASN A 261 13.54 -22.92 17.86
N ILE A 262 14.71 -22.41 18.21
CA ILE A 262 15.57 -22.98 19.26
C ILE A 262 14.81 -22.98 20.60
N PHE A 263 14.22 -21.85 20.98
CA PHE A 263 13.55 -21.68 22.27
C PHE A 263 12.19 -22.36 22.40
N SER A 264 11.58 -22.82 21.30
CA SER A 264 10.33 -23.60 21.34
C SER A 264 10.56 -25.03 21.86
N SER A 265 11.79 -25.54 21.70
CA SER A 265 12.17 -26.89 22.11
C SER A 265 12.56 -27.02 23.60
N ILE A 266 12.65 -25.91 24.33
CA ILE A 266 13.11 -25.89 25.73
C ILE A 266 11.99 -25.46 26.71
N PRO A 267 11.98 -25.97 27.95
CA PRO A 267 11.06 -25.52 28.98
C PRO A 267 11.15 -24.01 29.24
N LYS A 268 10.04 -23.35 29.59
CA LYS A 268 10.05 -21.92 29.96
C LYS A 268 10.65 -21.66 31.34
N LYS A 269 10.43 -22.57 32.30
CA LYS A 269 10.99 -22.49 33.66
C LYS A 269 12.44 -22.95 33.66
N ASN A 270 13.29 -22.32 34.47
CA ASN A 270 14.69 -22.70 34.71
C ASN A 270 15.56 -22.82 33.45
N SER A 271 15.24 -22.09 32.37
CA SER A 271 16.04 -22.02 31.13
C SER A 271 16.62 -20.63 30.84
N LYS A 272 16.49 -19.69 31.78
CA LYS A 272 16.96 -18.32 31.62
C LYS A 272 18.46 -18.25 31.30
N PRO A 273 19.37 -18.95 32.02
CA PRO A 273 20.81 -18.90 31.71
C PRO A 273 21.13 -19.37 30.28
N PHE A 274 20.58 -20.52 29.88
CA PHE A 274 20.74 -21.06 28.53
C PHE A 274 20.22 -20.08 27.46
N ARG A 275 19.03 -19.49 27.65
CA ARG A 275 18.45 -18.51 26.72
C ARG A 275 19.32 -17.27 26.57
N GLU A 276 19.89 -16.77 27.67
CA GLU A 276 20.78 -15.60 27.65
C GLU A 276 22.10 -15.91 26.97
N ALA A 277 22.68 -17.08 27.23
CA ALA A 277 23.90 -17.55 26.56
C ALA A 277 23.69 -17.71 25.04
N VAL A 278 22.59 -18.34 24.60
CA VAL A 278 22.26 -18.44 23.18
C VAL A 278 22.07 -17.04 22.56
N LYS A 279 21.35 -16.13 23.21
CA LYS A 279 21.18 -14.75 22.71
C LYS A 279 22.51 -14.00 22.61
N ALA A 280 23.48 -14.27 23.48
CA ALA A 280 24.78 -13.64 23.44
C ALA A 280 25.56 -14.01 22.17
N ILE A 281 25.43 -15.26 21.68
CA ILE A 281 26.05 -15.70 20.42
C ILE A 281 25.63 -14.81 19.25
N PHE A 282 24.34 -14.48 19.12
CA PHE A 282 23.83 -13.67 18.02
C PHE A 282 24.19 -12.17 18.11
N LYS A 283 24.84 -11.73 19.20
CA LYS A 283 25.37 -10.37 19.31
C LYS A 283 26.73 -10.20 18.64
N PHE A 284 27.47 -11.29 18.42
CA PHE A 284 28.73 -11.22 17.70
C PHE A 284 28.51 -10.75 16.24
N THR A 285 29.48 -10.01 15.74
CA THR A 285 29.59 -9.57 14.33
C THR A 285 30.67 -10.35 13.58
N ASP A 286 31.54 -11.05 14.30
CA ASP A 286 32.54 -11.97 13.78
C ASP A 286 32.01 -13.41 13.89
N ILE A 287 31.98 -14.13 12.76
CA ILE A 287 31.47 -15.49 12.69
C ILE A 287 32.35 -16.49 13.44
N GLU A 288 33.67 -16.31 13.48
CA GLU A 288 34.59 -17.23 14.15
C GLU A 288 34.48 -17.12 15.68
N LEU A 289 34.32 -15.88 16.17
CA LEU A 289 34.02 -15.65 17.59
C LEU A 289 32.65 -16.24 17.97
N ALA A 290 31.64 -16.04 17.12
CA ALA A 290 30.32 -16.62 17.31
C ALA A 290 30.35 -18.15 17.30
N ARG A 291 31.13 -18.75 16.40
CA ARG A 291 31.30 -20.21 16.26
C ARG A 291 31.98 -20.80 17.49
N THR A 292 33.00 -20.12 18.00
CA THR A 292 33.69 -20.51 19.25
C THR A 292 32.73 -20.49 20.44
N ALA A 293 31.97 -19.40 20.61
CA ALA A 293 30.97 -19.29 21.67
C ALA A 293 29.85 -20.34 21.55
N LYS A 294 29.41 -20.63 20.32
CA LYS A 294 28.44 -21.69 20.03
C LYS A 294 28.97 -23.07 20.43
N ASN A 295 30.19 -23.43 20.02
CA ASN A 295 30.79 -24.72 20.35
C ASN A 295 30.94 -24.91 21.87
N ALA A 296 31.36 -23.88 22.59
CA ALA A 296 31.44 -23.91 24.06
C ALA A 296 30.07 -24.14 24.71
N LEU A 297 29.03 -23.41 24.26
CA LEU A 297 27.67 -23.58 24.76
C LEU A 297 27.10 -24.96 24.45
N VAL A 298 27.29 -25.47 23.23
CA VAL A 298 26.85 -26.82 22.87
C VAL A 298 27.55 -27.85 23.76
N GLY A 299 28.86 -27.75 23.96
CA GLY A 299 29.61 -28.65 24.85
C GLY A 299 29.11 -28.65 26.30
N GLU A 300 28.70 -27.51 26.85
CA GLU A 300 28.19 -27.41 28.22
C GLU A 300 26.77 -27.99 28.40
N TYR A 301 25.92 -27.89 27.37
CA TYR A 301 24.48 -28.15 27.50
C TYR A 301 23.97 -29.39 26.73
N ILE A 302 24.74 -29.97 25.81
CA ILE A 302 24.26 -31.06 24.93
C ILE A 302 23.82 -32.31 25.69
N ASP A 303 24.54 -32.69 26.76
CA ASP A 303 24.26 -33.88 27.57
C ASP A 303 23.01 -33.73 28.46
N GLN A 304 22.51 -32.50 28.61
CA GLN A 304 21.27 -32.26 29.33
C GLN A 304 20.09 -32.50 28.39
N SER A 305 19.34 -33.59 28.62
CA SER A 305 18.18 -33.99 27.80
C SER A 305 17.21 -32.84 27.46
N LYS A 306 16.99 -31.90 28.41
CA LYS A 306 16.16 -30.71 28.22
C LYS A 306 16.67 -29.68 27.19
N TYR A 307 17.95 -29.71 26.83
CA TYR A 307 18.59 -28.76 25.90
C TYR A 307 19.20 -29.43 24.66
N SER A 308 19.35 -30.76 24.65
CA SER A 308 19.94 -31.51 23.54
C SER A 308 19.35 -31.12 22.17
N LYS A 309 18.02 -31.10 22.05
CA LYS A 309 17.32 -30.69 20.82
C LYS A 309 17.59 -29.23 20.41
N ALA A 310 17.72 -28.34 21.39
CA ALA A 310 18.01 -26.92 21.16
C ALA A 310 19.46 -26.71 20.70
N CYS A 311 20.40 -27.48 21.28
CA CYS A 311 21.80 -27.46 20.89
C CYS A 311 21.98 -28.00 19.47
N ALA A 312 21.36 -29.14 19.13
CA ALA A 312 21.36 -29.67 17.77
C ALA A 312 20.75 -28.66 16.78
N SER A 313 19.61 -28.07 17.11
CA SER A 313 18.98 -27.05 16.26
C SER A 313 19.87 -25.82 16.07
N LEU A 314 20.57 -25.37 17.12
CA LEU A 314 21.52 -24.28 17.07
C LEU A 314 22.69 -24.62 16.16
N ASP A 315 23.25 -25.83 16.30
CA ASP A 315 24.41 -26.29 15.53
C ASP A 315 24.08 -26.40 14.03
N ASP A 316 22.98 -27.08 13.69
CA ASP A 316 22.54 -27.32 12.31
C ASP A 316 22.26 -26.01 11.55
N GLY A 317 21.66 -25.02 12.22
CA GLY A 317 21.24 -23.77 11.58
C GLY A 317 22.19 -22.59 11.78
N PHE A 318 23.33 -22.78 12.44
CA PHE A 318 24.23 -21.68 12.81
C PHE A 318 24.81 -20.99 11.57
N GLU A 319 25.41 -21.76 10.66
CA GLU A 319 26.06 -21.21 9.46
C GLU A 319 25.05 -20.48 8.58
N ASP A 320 23.84 -21.05 8.39
CA ASP A 320 22.74 -20.40 7.67
C ASP A 320 22.32 -19.07 8.30
N ALA A 321 22.47 -18.89 9.61
CA ALA A 321 22.02 -17.69 10.31
C ALA A 321 23.05 -16.54 10.31
N PHE A 322 24.29 -16.79 9.87
CA PHE A 322 25.41 -15.83 9.92
C PHE A 322 25.93 -15.39 8.54
N GLN A 323 25.28 -15.77 7.45
CA GLN A 323 25.73 -15.46 6.08
C GLN A 323 25.99 -13.97 5.79
N TYR A 324 25.27 -13.04 6.44
CA TYR A 324 25.51 -11.60 6.32
C TYR A 324 26.96 -11.20 6.69
N THR A 325 27.58 -11.87 7.66
CA THR A 325 28.95 -11.57 8.11
C THR A 325 30.00 -11.96 7.07
N VAL A 326 29.75 -13.02 6.30
CA VAL A 326 30.69 -13.55 5.30
C VAL A 326 30.84 -12.58 4.13
N GLN A 327 29.82 -11.78 3.84
CA GLN A 327 29.85 -10.76 2.79
C GLN A 327 30.47 -9.43 3.27
N GLY A 328 31.25 -9.44 4.36
CA GLY A 328 31.86 -8.24 4.94
C GLY A 328 30.86 -7.29 5.61
N ASN A 329 29.58 -7.66 5.66
CA ASN A 329 28.53 -6.84 6.25
C ASN A 329 28.31 -7.17 7.73
N SER A 330 28.49 -6.19 8.60
CA SER A 330 28.18 -6.32 10.04
C SER A 330 26.86 -5.64 10.43
N HIS A 331 26.05 -5.24 9.45
CA HIS A 331 24.84 -4.46 9.72
C HIS A 331 23.75 -5.31 10.38
N ASN A 332 23.40 -4.94 11.61
CA ASN A 332 22.36 -5.60 12.41
C ASN A 332 20.99 -5.71 11.71
N ARG A 333 20.70 -4.83 10.74
CA ARG A 333 19.44 -4.85 9.99
C ARG A 333 19.30 -6.07 9.08
N LEU A 334 20.41 -6.63 8.59
CA LEU A 334 20.41 -7.83 7.75
C LEU A 334 20.22 -9.12 8.56
N LYS A 335 20.30 -9.09 9.90
CA LYS A 335 20.14 -10.29 10.75
C LYS A 335 18.71 -10.86 10.77
N SER A 336 17.72 -10.11 10.31
CA SER A 336 16.31 -10.44 10.53
C SER A 336 15.37 -9.97 9.43
N THR A 337 14.20 -10.60 9.38
CA THR A 337 13.05 -10.24 8.54
C THR A 337 12.15 -9.16 9.17
N ASN A 338 12.62 -8.43 10.19
CA ASN A 338 11.80 -7.42 10.90
C ASN A 338 11.20 -6.35 9.96
N LEU A 339 11.93 -5.99 8.90
CA LEU A 339 11.45 -5.01 7.92
C LEU A 339 10.19 -5.51 7.20
N ILE A 340 10.26 -6.72 6.63
CA ILE A 340 9.13 -7.31 5.92
C ILE A 340 8.01 -7.75 6.88
N GLU A 341 8.33 -8.17 8.10
CA GLU A 341 7.32 -8.43 9.13
C GLU A 341 6.52 -7.17 9.49
N ARG A 342 7.17 -6.00 9.56
CA ARG A 342 6.49 -4.71 9.76
C ARG A 342 5.61 -4.36 8.56
N LEU A 343 6.09 -4.57 7.34
CA LEU A 343 5.30 -4.39 6.12
C LEU A 343 4.04 -5.29 6.14
N ASN A 344 4.22 -6.56 6.48
CA ASN A 344 3.14 -7.54 6.60
C ASN A 344 2.13 -7.12 7.67
N GLN A 345 2.55 -6.49 8.78
CA GLN A 345 1.64 -5.95 9.78
C GLN A 345 0.77 -4.81 9.24
N GLU A 346 1.30 -3.94 8.37
CA GLU A 346 0.49 -2.88 7.76
C GLU A 346 -0.61 -3.45 6.85
N VAL A 347 -0.29 -4.49 6.07
CA VAL A 347 -1.26 -5.24 5.28
C VAL A 347 -2.30 -5.92 6.19
N ARG A 348 -1.85 -6.58 7.28
CA ARG A 348 -2.73 -7.23 8.26
C ARG A 348 -3.73 -6.27 8.90
N ARG A 349 -3.36 -5.00 9.14
CA ARG A 349 -4.28 -4.00 9.71
C ARG A 349 -5.51 -3.78 8.82
N ARG A 350 -5.33 -3.80 7.51
CA ARG A 350 -6.42 -3.65 6.52
C ARG A 350 -7.16 -4.98 6.33
N GLU A 351 -6.42 -6.07 6.17
CA GLU A 351 -6.98 -7.41 5.99
C GLU A 351 -7.90 -7.82 7.16
N LYS A 352 -7.52 -7.52 8.41
CA LYS A 352 -8.32 -7.84 9.61
C LYS A 352 -9.73 -7.22 9.60
N ILE A 353 -9.91 -6.07 8.93
CA ILE A 353 -11.21 -5.40 8.84
C ILE A 353 -12.10 -6.08 7.81
N ILE A 354 -11.51 -6.57 6.72
CA ILE A 354 -12.21 -7.28 5.63
C ILE A 354 -12.51 -8.73 6.01
N ARG A 355 -11.55 -9.38 6.69
CA ARG A 355 -11.53 -10.80 7.10
C ARG A 355 -11.51 -11.81 5.95
N ILE A 356 -12.37 -11.63 4.94
CA ILE A 356 -12.47 -12.52 3.77
C ILE A 356 -12.64 -11.64 2.54
N PHE A 357 -11.66 -11.70 1.63
CA PHE A 357 -11.75 -11.02 0.34
C PHE A 357 -12.80 -11.69 -0.54
N PRO A 358 -13.63 -10.92 -1.27
CA PRO A 358 -14.66 -11.48 -2.14
C PRO A 358 -14.11 -12.26 -3.33
N ASN A 359 -12.91 -11.93 -3.81
CA ASN A 359 -12.18 -12.63 -4.87
C ASN A 359 -10.69 -12.23 -4.87
N GLN A 360 -9.86 -12.90 -5.67
CA GLN A 360 -8.42 -12.63 -5.72
C GLN A 360 -8.10 -11.23 -6.25
N THR A 361 -8.86 -10.72 -7.22
CA THR A 361 -8.67 -9.35 -7.77
C THR A 361 -8.81 -8.29 -6.69
N SER A 362 -9.83 -8.40 -5.83
CA SER A 362 -10.04 -7.47 -4.72
C SER A 362 -8.93 -7.54 -3.67
N ALA A 363 -8.33 -8.71 -3.47
CA ALA A 363 -7.17 -8.87 -2.61
C ALA A 363 -5.93 -8.22 -3.23
N ASN A 364 -5.68 -8.47 -4.53
CA ASN A 364 -4.58 -7.88 -5.28
C ASN A 364 -4.65 -6.34 -5.24
N ARG A 365 -5.84 -5.79 -5.47
CA ARG A 365 -6.11 -4.35 -5.42
C ARG A 365 -5.73 -3.72 -4.09
N LEU A 366 -6.29 -4.22 -2.99
CA LEU A 366 -6.08 -3.59 -1.69
C LEU A 366 -4.65 -3.78 -1.20
N ILE A 367 -4.11 -5.00 -1.32
CA ILE A 367 -2.75 -5.29 -0.89
C ILE A 367 -1.78 -4.46 -1.73
N GLY A 368 -1.95 -4.46 -3.06
CA GLY A 368 -1.15 -3.66 -3.98
C GLY A 368 -1.21 -2.17 -3.69
N ALA A 369 -2.40 -1.60 -3.44
CA ALA A 369 -2.53 -0.19 -3.08
C ALA A 369 -1.81 0.15 -1.78
N VAL A 370 -1.98 -0.67 -0.73
CA VAL A 370 -1.28 -0.48 0.56
C VAL A 370 0.25 -0.58 0.39
N LEU A 371 0.73 -1.55 -0.40
CA LEU A 371 2.15 -1.72 -0.65
C LEU A 371 2.73 -0.57 -1.50
N MET A 372 1.96 -0.07 -2.47
CA MET A 372 2.34 1.07 -3.31
C MET A 372 2.49 2.35 -2.46
N ASP A 373 1.52 2.66 -1.61
CA ASP A 373 1.60 3.83 -0.72
C ASP A 373 2.81 3.76 0.23
N LEU A 374 3.06 2.58 0.83
CA LEU A 374 4.20 2.37 1.71
C LEU A 374 5.55 2.42 0.96
N HIS A 375 5.56 1.99 -0.30
CA HIS A 375 6.74 2.08 -1.15
C HIS A 375 7.06 3.55 -1.48
N ASP A 376 6.06 4.35 -1.82
CA ASP A 376 6.22 5.77 -2.09
C ASP A 376 6.77 6.49 -0.85
N GLU A 377 6.22 6.21 0.34
CA GLU A 377 6.78 6.73 1.61
C GLU A 377 8.27 6.39 1.80
N TRP A 378 8.72 5.23 1.31
CA TRP A 378 10.13 4.83 1.42
C TRP A 378 11.00 5.55 0.41
N ILE A 379 10.56 5.68 -0.85
CA ILE A 379 11.31 6.38 -1.90
C ILE A 379 11.48 7.86 -1.56
N TYR A 380 10.43 8.51 -1.05
CA TYR A 380 10.50 9.93 -0.69
C TYR A 380 11.23 10.18 0.64
N SER A 381 11.59 9.12 1.38
CA SER A 381 12.32 9.25 2.63
C SER A 381 13.79 9.56 2.37
N SER A 382 14.30 10.63 2.97
CA SER A 382 15.74 10.94 2.96
C SER A 382 16.59 9.97 3.82
N ARG A 383 15.95 9.04 4.53
CA ARG A 383 16.62 8.11 5.45
C ARG A 383 16.84 6.75 4.79
N LYS A 384 18.09 6.48 4.47
CA LYS A 384 18.56 5.15 4.03
C LYS A 384 18.21 4.06 5.04
N TYR A 385 17.85 2.89 4.52
CA TYR A 385 17.61 1.72 5.37
C TYR A 385 18.92 1.12 5.89
N ILE A 386 20.00 1.10 5.11
CA ILE A 386 21.33 0.76 5.60
C ILE A 386 22.25 1.92 5.24
N ASN A 387 23.10 2.30 6.18
CA ASN A 387 24.16 3.25 5.90
C ASN A 387 25.47 2.47 5.96
N PHE A 388 26.03 2.16 4.80
CA PHE A 388 27.28 1.39 4.67
C PHE A 388 28.53 2.23 5.03
N ASP A 389 28.41 3.56 5.08
CA ASP A 389 29.50 4.48 5.42
C ASP A 389 29.70 4.68 6.94
N LYS A 390 28.92 3.97 7.77
CA LYS A 390 28.95 4.02 9.25
C LYS A 390 29.10 2.64 9.84
#